data_AF-A0A2T1EBD5-F1
#
_entry.id   AF-A0A2T1EBD5-F1
#
_cell.length_a   1.000
_cell.length_b   1.000
_cell.length_c   1.000
_cell.angle_alpha   90.00
_cell.angle_beta   90.00
_cell.angle_gamma   90.00
#
_symmetry.space_group_name_H-M   'P 1'
#
loop_
_entity.id
_entity.type
_entity.pdbx_description
1 polymer ?
#
loop_
_entity_poly.entity_id
_entity_poly.type
_entity_poly.pdbx_seq_one_letter_code
_entity_poly.pdbx_strand_id
1 'polypeptide(L)' 'MAQRLKRWESPRREGRNDKGKGGSARQRQRRKQFQALRQKLKEQSDNQNQKRGSIVASPLFLAS' A
#
# COMPACT_ATOMS: atom_id res chain seq x y z
N MET A 1 11.18 -6.03 34.81
CA MET A 1 9.84 -5.81 35.39
C MET A 1 8.91 -6.90 34.88
N ALA A 2 8.47 -7.82 35.73
CA ALA A 2 7.60 -8.92 35.33
C ALA A 2 6.13 -8.47 35.31
N GLN A 3 5.57 -8.26 34.13
CA GLN A 3 4.13 -8.01 33.98
C GLN A 3 3.38 -9.33 34.20
N ARG A 4 2.71 -9.47 35.35
CA ARG A 4 1.80 -10.58 35.63
C ARG A 4 0.51 -10.40 34.81
N LEU A 5 0.25 -11.34 33.89
CA LEU A 5 -1.02 -11.40 33.14
C LEU A 5 -2.20 -11.67 34.10
N LYS A 6 -3.35 -11.03 33.84
CA LYS A 6 -4.59 -11.32 34.57
C LYS A 6 -5.02 -12.77 34.29
N ARG A 7 -5.51 -13.51 35.30
CA ARG A 7 -5.93 -14.92 35.21
C ARG A 7 -6.96 -15.25 34.11
N TRP A 8 -7.66 -14.24 33.60
CA TRP A 8 -8.66 -14.38 32.53
C TRP A 8 -8.16 -13.92 31.15
N GLU A 9 -6.93 -13.45 31.05
CA GLU A 9 -6.23 -13.32 29.77
C GLU A 9 -5.53 -14.65 29.49
N SER A 10 -6.09 -15.44 28.57
CA SER A 10 -5.30 -16.46 27.88
C SER A 10 -4.03 -15.77 27.36
N PRO A 11 -2.82 -16.28 27.64
CA PRO A 11 -1.61 -15.78 27.03
C PRO A 11 -1.84 -15.75 25.53
N ARG A 12 -2.09 -14.56 24.97
CA ARG A 12 -2.37 -14.41 23.55
C ARG A 12 -1.03 -14.64 22.87
N ARG A 13 -0.70 -15.91 22.60
CA ARG A 13 0.48 -16.27 21.83
C ARG A 13 0.40 -15.49 20.53
N GLU A 14 1.44 -14.73 20.24
CA GLU A 14 1.61 -14.08 18.94
C GLU A 14 1.46 -15.15 17.84
N GLY A 15 0.73 -14.84 16.77
CA GLY A 15 0.52 -15.75 15.65
C GLY A 15 -0.76 -16.61 15.65
N ARG A 16 -1.62 -16.56 16.69
CA ARG A 16 -2.96 -17.20 16.63
C ARG A 16 -3.84 -16.62 15.51
N ASN A 17 -3.60 -15.36 15.15
CA ASN A 17 -4.37 -14.61 14.16
C ASN A 17 -3.84 -14.80 12.74
N ASP A 18 -2.75 -15.56 12.53
CA ASP A 18 -2.20 -15.79 11.19
C ASP A 18 -2.80 -17.04 10.53
N LYS A 19 -3.42 -17.93 11.31
CA LYS A 19 -4.08 -19.16 10.84
C LYS A 19 -5.61 -19.07 11.01
N GLY A 20 -6.36 -19.72 10.12
CA GLY A 20 -7.83 -19.78 10.16
C GLY A 20 -8.57 -18.59 9.54
N LYS A 21 -9.89 -18.49 9.79
CA LYS A 21 -10.77 -17.47 9.17
C LYS A 21 -10.27 -16.04 9.42
N GLY A 22 -9.85 -15.71 10.65
CA GLY A 22 -9.33 -14.38 11.02
C GLY A 22 -8.05 -14.00 10.29
N GLY A 23 -7.10 -14.93 10.13
CA GLY A 23 -5.85 -14.68 9.41
C GLY A 23 -6.04 -14.51 7.91
N SER A 24 -6.89 -15.35 7.31
CA SER A 24 -7.26 -15.20 5.90
C SER A 24 -7.97 -13.87 5.61
N ALA A 25 -8.85 -13.40 6.51
CA ALA A 25 -9.52 -12.12 6.39
C ALA A 25 -8.53 -10.95 6.47
N ARG A 26 -7.61 -10.99 7.44
CA ARG A 26 -6.55 -9.98 7.59
C ARG A 26 -5.60 -9.95 6.39
N GLN A 27 -5.26 -11.10 5.82
CA GLN A 27 -4.43 -11.19 4.62
C GLN A 27 -5.16 -10.57 3.41
N ARG A 28 -6.45 -10.84 3.25
CA ARG A 28 -7.28 -10.21 2.19
C ARG A 28 -7.35 -8.69 2.34
N GLN A 29 -7.53 -8.19 3.55
CA GLN A 29 -7.52 -6.74 3.82
C GLN A 29 -6.20 -6.10 3.42
N ARG A 30 -5.06 -6.69 3.84
CA ARG A 30 -3.73 -6.20 3.45
C ARG A 30 -3.54 -6.21 1.93
N ARG A 31 -3.94 -7.29 1.24
CA ARG A 31 -3.87 -7.38 -0.23
C ARG A 31 -4.66 -6.26 -0.92
N LYS A 32 -5.87 -5.96 -0.45
CA LYS A 32 -6.68 -4.84 -0.97
C LYS A 32 -6.00 -3.49 -0.78
N GLN A 33 -5.44 -3.24 0.41
CA GLN A 33 -4.70 -2.01 0.69
C GLN A 33 -3.49 -1.84 -0.25
N PHE A 34 -2.70 -2.90 -0.43
CA PHE A 34 -1.55 -2.87 -1.34
C PHE A 34 -1.96 -2.69 -2.80
N GLN A 35 -3.05 -3.31 -3.25
CA GLN A 35 -3.55 -3.14 -4.61
C GLN A 35 -3.98 -1.69 -4.87
N ALA A 36 -4.73 -1.10 -3.95
CA ALA A 36 -5.13 0.31 -4.05
C ALA A 36 -3.91 1.25 -4.04
N LEU A 37 -2.90 0.96 -3.21
CA LEU A 37 -1.66 1.73 -3.20
C LEU A 37 -0.91 1.64 -4.54
N ARG A 38 -0.79 0.44 -5.12
CA ARG A 38 -0.16 0.23 -6.42
C ARG A 38 -0.87 1.01 -7.54
N GLN A 39 -2.21 1.02 -7.53
CA GLN A 39 -2.99 1.79 -8.50
C GLN A 39 -2.73 3.28 -8.37
N LYS A 40 -2.77 3.84 -7.15
CA LYS A 40 -2.48 5.27 -6.91
C LYS A 40 -1.08 5.67 -7.36
N LEU A 41 -0.07 4.83 -7.07
CA LEU A 41 1.30 5.08 -7.51
C LEU A 41 1.44 5.04 -9.03
N LYS A 42 0.76 4.09 -9.69
CA LYS A 42 0.74 3.98 -11.15
C LYS A 42 0.02 5.16 -11.81
N GLU A 43 -1.14 5.58 -11.27
CA GLU A 43 -1.87 6.75 -11.76
C GLU A 43 -1.01 8.02 -11.63
N GLN A 44 -0.26 8.17 -10.54
CA GLN A 44 0.66 9.29 -10.38
C GLN A 44 1.78 9.29 -11.43
N SER A 45 2.36 8.13 -11.77
CA SER A 45 3.37 8.03 -12.82
C SER A 45 2.80 8.25 -14.23
N ASP A 46 1.61 7.72 -14.50
CA ASP A 46 0.97 7.84 -15.81
C ASP A 46 0.55 9.30 -16.09
N ASN A 47 0.02 10.01 -15.08
CA ASN A 47 -0.29 11.44 -15.17
C ASN A 47 0.97 12.29 -15.41
N GLN A 48 2.11 11.94 -14.78
CA GLN A 48 3.38 12.63 -15.05
C GLN A 48 3.88 12.38 -16.48
N ASN A 49 3.65 11.18 -17.02
CA ASN A 49 4.08 10.84 -18.38
C ASN A 49 3.17 11.49 -19.44
N GLN A 50 1.87 11.57 -19.20
CA GLN A 50 0.92 12.32 -20.06
C GLN A 50 1.25 13.82 -20.12
N LYS A 51 1.67 14.42 -19.00
CA LYS A 51 2.13 15.83 -18.97
C LYS A 51 3.45 16.03 -19.74
N ARG A 52 4.28 15.00 -19.87
CA ARG A 52 5.55 15.05 -20.64
C ARG A 52 5.37 14.73 -22.13
N GLY A 53 4.35 13.96 -22.50
CA GLY A 53 4.00 13.68 -23.90
C GLY A 53 3.36 14.87 -24.64
N SER A 54 3.00 15.94 -23.93
CA SER A 54 2.52 17.23 -24.46
C SER A 54 3.63 18.29 -24.44
N ILE A 55 4.87 17.93 -24.78
CA ILE A 55 5.94 18.89 -25.11
C ILE A 55 6.36 18.70 -26.57
N VAL A 56 5.45 18.21 -27.41
CA VAL A 56 5.55 18.38 -28.85
C VAL A 56 5.39 19.87 -29.18
N ALA A 57 6.53 20.47 -29.51
CA ALA A 57 6.72 21.68 -30.32
C ALA A 57 6.22 23.01 -29.75
N SER A 58 6.99 23.60 -28.84
CA SER A 58 7.09 25.07 -28.77
C SER A 58 8.11 25.54 -29.83
N PRO A 59 7.74 26.34 -30.84
CA PRO A 59 8.64 26.75 -31.93
C PRO A 59 9.66 27.83 -31.53
N LEU A 60 9.79 28.14 -30.24
CA LEU A 60 10.56 29.28 -29.74
C LEU A 60 12.07 29.04 -29.58
N PHE A 61 12.58 27.86 -29.96
CA PHE A 61 14.01 27.51 -29.77
C PHE A 61 14.78 27.20 -31.06
N LEU A 62 14.20 27.42 -32.26
CA LEU A 62 14.88 27.14 -33.53
C LEU A 62 15.45 28.38 -34.24
N ALA A 63 15.36 29.57 -33.64
CA ALA A 63 15.87 30.81 -34.20
C ALA A 63 17.01 31.36 -33.32
N SER A 64 18.23 30.87 -33.53
CA SER A 64 19.47 31.57 -33.15
C SER A 64 20.60 31.15 -34.05
#